data_AF-B0XXU2-F1
#
_entry.id   AF-B0XXU2-F1
#
_cell.length_a   1.000
_cell.length_b   1.000
_cell.length_c   1.000
_cell.angle_alpha   90.00
_cell.angle_beta   90.00
_cell.angle_gamma   90.00
#
_symmetry.space_group_name_H-M   'P 1'
#
loop_
_entity.id
_entity.type
_entity.pdbx_description
1 polymer ?
#
loop_
_entity_poly.entity_id
_entity_poly.type
_entity_poly.pdbx_seq_one_letter_code
_entity_poly.pdbx_strand_id
1 'polypeptide(L)'
;MIGDLDAAKKVYEEAGVPNQSILKPLLSMAEGQYNDAVAEWRALLENGEEENDKALISQNLAVCLLYTGQLNEARQILESLVGSNHSFGSLLFNLSTVYELCSDKAGILKTSLAESVAKQPISGDLNLDRPSADFKL
;
A
#
# COMPACT_ATOMS: atom_id res chain seq x y z
N MET A 1 16.43 9.79 -15.40
CA MET A 1 15.41 9.01 -16.13
C MET A 1 14.42 8.48 -15.11
N ILE A 2 13.15 8.24 -15.43
CA ILE A 2 12.25 7.55 -14.47
C ILE A 2 12.77 6.11 -14.31
N GLY A 3 12.93 5.64 -13.08
CA GLY A 3 13.51 4.33 -12.76
C GLY A 3 15.04 4.33 -12.58
N ASP A 4 15.68 5.49 -12.51
CA ASP A 4 17.13 5.62 -12.22
C ASP A 4 17.38 5.46 -10.71
N LEU A 5 17.65 4.22 -10.27
CA LEU A 5 17.81 3.88 -8.85
C LEU A 5 19.10 4.45 -8.25
N ASP A 6 20.17 4.50 -9.03
CA ASP A 6 21.46 5.03 -8.59
C ASP A 6 21.34 6.54 -8.29
N ALA A 7 20.68 7.29 -9.18
CA ALA A 7 20.40 8.71 -8.94
C ALA A 7 19.48 8.92 -7.72
N ALA A 8 18.44 8.08 -7.55
CA ALA A 8 17.53 8.17 -6.42
C ALA A 8 18.24 7.91 -5.08
N LYS A 9 19.10 6.89 -5.02
CA LYS A 9 19.92 6.59 -3.83
C LYS A 9 20.87 7.72 -3.47
N LYS A 10 21.57 8.26 -4.47
CA LYS A 10 22.49 9.38 -4.27
C LYS A 10 21.78 10.59 -3.65
N VAL A 11 20.59 10.94 -4.17
CA VAL A 11 19.79 12.04 -3.61
C VAL A 11 19.32 11.72 -2.19
N TYR A 12 18.91 10.48 -1.91
CA TYR A 12 18.50 10.05 -0.57
C TYR A 12 19.64 10.21 0.45
N GLU A 13 20.85 9.77 0.10
CA GLU A 13 22.05 9.91 0.92
C GLU A 13 22.46 11.38 1.11
N GLU A 14 22.46 12.18 0.04
CA GLU A 14 22.84 13.60 0.06
C GLU A 14 21.84 14.47 0.84
N ALA A 15 20.55 14.13 0.79
CA ALA A 15 19.50 14.85 1.51
C ALA A 15 19.52 14.61 3.02
N GLY A 16 20.32 13.64 3.51
CA GLY A 16 20.41 13.31 4.94
C GLY A 16 19.05 12.91 5.53
N VAL A 17 18.17 12.35 4.70
CA VAL A 17 16.82 11.99 5.11
C VAL A 17 16.92 10.93 6.23
N PRO A 18 16.15 11.05 7.32
CA PRO A 18 16.20 10.07 8.39
C PRO A 18 15.98 8.64 7.85
N ASN A 19 16.68 7.67 8.45
CA ASN A 19 16.48 6.23 8.18
C ASN A 19 15.05 5.76 8.44
N GLN A 20 14.22 6.59 9.08
CA GLN A 20 12.80 6.40 9.35
C GLN A 20 11.88 7.05 8.30
N SER A 21 12.40 7.41 7.12
CA SER A 21 11.55 7.89 6.03
C SER A 21 10.98 6.74 5.22
N ILE A 22 9.76 6.92 4.71
CA ILE A 22 9.12 6.05 3.72
C ILE A 22 9.99 5.80 2.47
N LEU A 23 10.93 6.70 2.16
CA LEU A 23 11.81 6.58 0.99
C LEU A 23 12.73 5.36 1.07
N LYS A 24 13.18 4.98 2.27
CA LYS A 24 14.09 3.85 2.47
C LYS A 24 13.48 2.52 2.00
N PRO A 25 12.32 2.08 2.52
CA PRO A 25 11.68 0.86 2.03
C PRO A 25 11.22 0.94 0.57
N LEU A 26 10.87 2.13 0.07
CA LEU A 26 10.56 2.30 -1.36
C LEU A 26 11.78 2.04 -2.26
N LEU A 27 12.98 2.46 -1.86
CA LEU A 27 14.22 2.12 -2.56
C LEU A 27 14.47 0.62 -2.53
N SER A 28 14.34 -0.02 -1.36
CA SER A 28 14.48 -1.49 -1.22
C SER A 28 13.50 -2.25 -2.13
N MET A 29 12.24 -1.80 -2.20
CA MET A 29 11.24 -2.36 -3.13
C MET A 29 11.65 -2.19 -4.60
N ALA A 30 12.15 -1.02 -4.98
CA ALA A 30 12.54 -0.72 -6.34
C ALA A 30 13.74 -1.56 -6.82
N GLU A 31 14.57 -2.02 -5.88
CA GLU A 31 15.69 -2.94 -6.10
C GLU A 31 15.31 -4.43 -6.01
N GLY A 32 14.03 -4.73 -5.81
CA GLY A 32 13.55 -6.10 -5.60
C GLY A 32 13.96 -6.71 -4.26
N GLN A 33 14.49 -5.93 -3.32
CA GLN A 33 14.86 -6.37 -1.98
C GLN A 33 13.64 -6.39 -1.06
N TYR A 34 12.65 -7.21 -1.41
CA TYR A 34 11.35 -7.21 -0.72
C TYR A 34 11.42 -7.65 0.75
N ASN A 35 12.36 -8.54 1.13
CA ASN A 35 12.54 -8.93 2.52
C ASN A 35 13.05 -7.76 3.38
N ASP A 36 13.99 -6.97 2.86
CA ASP A 36 14.51 -5.79 3.55
C ASP A 36 13.41 -4.73 3.66
N ALA A 37 12.66 -4.51 2.58
CA ALA A 37 11.50 -3.61 2.59
C ALA A 37 10.44 -4.01 3.63
N VAL A 38 10.17 -5.32 3.83
CA VAL A 38 9.25 -5.78 4.89
C VAL A 38 9.75 -5.34 6.27
N ALA A 39 11.03 -5.57 6.58
CA ALA A 39 11.60 -5.19 7.87
C ALA A 39 11.53 -3.67 8.10
N GLU A 40 11.82 -2.90 7.05
CA GLU A 40 11.80 -1.45 7.08
C GLU A 40 10.38 -0.89 7.25
N TRP A 41 9.39 -1.39 6.52
CA TRP A 41 7.99 -0.98 6.70
C TRP A 41 7.46 -1.30 8.10
N ARG A 42 7.81 -2.46 8.67
CA ARG A 42 7.43 -2.81 10.05
C ARG A 42 8.05 -1.84 11.06
N ALA A 43 9.32 -1.50 10.89
CA ALA A 43 9.99 -0.53 11.76
C ALA A 43 9.31 0.85 11.71
N LEU A 44 8.80 1.29 10.55
CA LEU A 44 8.03 2.54 10.45
C LEU A 44 6.71 2.47 11.23
N LEU A 45 5.98 1.35 11.13
CA LEU A 45 4.74 1.17 11.90
C LEU A 45 4.98 1.20 13.41
N GLU A 46 6.10 0.63 13.87
CA GLU A 46 6.47 0.58 15.29
C GLU A 46 6.88 1.97 15.85
N ASN A 47 7.44 2.84 15.01
CA ASN A 47 7.91 4.17 15.43
C ASN A 47 6.80 5.21 15.56
N GLY A 48 5.56 4.88 15.17
CA GLY A 48 4.37 5.70 15.43
C GLY A 48 4.18 6.87 14.46
N GLU A 49 3.81 6.56 13.22
CA GLU A 49 3.49 7.53 12.17
C GLU A 49 2.04 8.06 12.26
N GLU A 50 1.75 9.18 11.57
CA GLU A 50 0.39 9.71 11.43
C GLU A 50 -0.55 8.69 10.76
N GLU A 51 -1.85 8.75 11.05
CA GLU A 51 -2.82 7.71 10.65
C GLU A 51 -2.92 7.51 9.13
N ASN A 52 -2.83 8.60 8.35
CA ASN A 52 -2.85 8.52 6.89
C ASN A 52 -1.59 7.84 6.33
N ASP A 53 -0.43 8.11 6.94
CA ASP A 53 0.84 7.47 6.57
C ASP A 53 0.84 5.99 6.93
N LYS A 54 0.19 5.62 8.06
CA LYS A 54 0.03 4.20 8.44
C LYS A 54 -0.70 3.39 7.38
N ALA A 55 -1.72 3.94 6.72
CA ALA A 55 -2.45 3.23 5.67
C ALA A 55 -1.59 2.97 4.43
N LEU A 56 -0.81 3.97 4.02
CA LEU A 56 0.15 3.85 2.92
C LEU A 56 1.26 2.84 3.25
N ILE A 57 1.85 2.96 4.44
CA ILE A 57 2.89 2.05 4.94
C ILE A 57 2.36 0.61 4.98
N SER A 58 1.18 0.40 5.55
CA SER A 58 0.57 -0.93 5.68
C SER A 58 0.26 -1.54 4.31
N GLN A 59 -0.21 -0.75 3.35
CA GLN A 59 -0.41 -1.25 1.98
C GLN A 59 0.91 -1.68 1.34
N ASN A 60 1.96 -0.86 1.42
CA ASN A 60 3.25 -1.21 0.81
C ASN A 60 3.90 -2.41 1.50
N LEU A 61 3.72 -2.55 2.82
CA LEU A 61 4.07 -3.76 3.55
C LEU A 61 3.34 -4.98 2.97
N ALA A 62 2.02 -4.90 2.78
CA ALA A 62 1.24 -5.99 2.21
C ALA A 62 1.69 -6.37 0.78
N VAL A 63 2.10 -5.39 -0.04
CA VAL A 63 2.70 -5.66 -1.36
C VAL A 63 4.00 -6.43 -1.23
N CYS A 64 4.90 -6.03 -0.31
CA CYS A 64 6.15 -6.76 -0.09
C CYS A 64 5.90 -8.18 0.44
N LEU A 65 4.89 -8.35 1.31
CA LEU A 65 4.45 -9.65 1.80
C LEU A 65 3.94 -10.54 0.66
N LEU A 66 3.21 -9.98 -0.31
CA LEU A 66 2.82 -10.69 -1.54
C LEU A 66 4.05 -11.18 -2.32
N TYR A 67 5.02 -10.31 -2.59
CA TYR A 67 6.24 -10.67 -3.34
C TYR A 67 7.13 -11.69 -2.61
N THR A 68 7.03 -11.77 -1.28
CA THR A 68 7.76 -12.74 -0.46
C THR A 68 6.93 -14.00 -0.13
N GLY A 69 5.73 -14.15 -0.72
CA GLY A 69 4.88 -15.33 -0.58
C GLY A 69 4.04 -15.40 0.71
N GLN A 70 4.03 -14.34 1.52
CA GLN A 70 3.30 -14.22 2.79
C GLN A 70 1.84 -13.77 2.55
N LEU A 71 1.14 -14.49 1.67
CA LEU A 71 -0.16 -14.09 1.12
C LEU A 71 -1.27 -13.94 2.17
N ASN A 72 -1.29 -14.78 3.20
CA ASN A 72 -2.30 -14.71 4.27
C ASN A 72 -2.17 -13.40 5.07
N GLU A 73 -0.94 -12.99 5.38
CA GLU A 73 -0.70 -11.75 6.12
C GLU A 73 -0.99 -10.54 5.23
N ALA A 74 -0.54 -10.56 3.98
CA ALA A 74 -0.87 -9.52 3.00
C ALA A 74 -2.40 -9.31 2.90
N ARG A 75 -3.16 -10.41 2.80
CA ARG A 75 -4.63 -10.38 2.79
C ARG A 75 -5.20 -9.71 4.03
N GLN A 76 -4.78 -10.14 5.22
CA GLN A 76 -5.31 -9.63 6.49
C GLN A 76 -5.07 -8.12 6.64
N ILE A 77 -3.87 -7.64 6.27
CA ILE A 77 -3.54 -6.22 6.31
C ILE A 77 -4.47 -5.42 5.37
N LEU A 78 -4.61 -5.87 4.12
CA LEU A 78 -5.43 -5.18 3.13
C LEU A 78 -6.93 -5.19 3.51
N GLU A 79 -7.45 -6.32 4.00
CA GLU A 79 -8.83 -6.42 4.51
C GLU A 79 -9.05 -5.50 5.72
N SER A 80 -8.06 -5.39 6.61
CA SER A 80 -8.14 -4.49 7.77
C SER A 80 -8.19 -3.03 7.34
N LEU A 81 -7.39 -2.62 6.35
CA LEU A 81 -7.41 -1.24 5.84
C LEU A 81 -8.78 -0.89 5.25
N VAL A 82 -9.37 -1.81 4.46
CA VAL A 82 -10.74 -1.63 3.95
C VAL A 82 -11.75 -1.58 5.09
N GLY A 83 -11.60 -2.44 6.11
CA GLY A 83 -12.44 -2.41 7.32
C GLY A 83 -12.39 -1.08 8.08
N SER A 84 -11.26 -0.37 8.01
CA SER A 84 -11.06 0.97 8.57
C SER A 84 -11.51 2.11 7.64
N ASN A 85 -12.31 1.82 6.61
CA ASN A 85 -12.82 2.77 5.61
C ASN A 85 -11.77 3.39 4.68
N HIS A 86 -10.62 2.74 4.47
CA HIS A 86 -9.75 3.11 3.36
C HIS A 86 -10.22 2.43 2.07
N SER A 87 -10.31 3.18 0.97
CA SER A 87 -10.77 2.65 -0.33
C SER A 87 -10.10 3.26 -1.56
N PHE A 88 -8.92 3.85 -1.40
CA PHE A 88 -8.12 4.35 -2.53
C PHE A 88 -7.75 3.24 -3.53
N GLY A 89 -7.71 3.55 -4.83
CA GLY A 89 -7.73 2.54 -5.90
C GLY A 89 -6.65 1.46 -5.82
N SER A 90 -5.42 1.80 -5.42
CA SER A 90 -4.33 0.82 -5.28
C SER A 90 -4.60 -0.22 -4.19
N LEU A 91 -5.33 0.13 -3.12
CA LEU A 91 -5.73 -0.79 -2.05
C LEU A 91 -6.66 -1.86 -2.60
N LEU A 92 -7.70 -1.42 -3.28
CA LEU A 92 -8.73 -2.32 -3.83
C LEU A 92 -8.16 -3.22 -4.92
N PHE A 93 -7.24 -2.69 -5.74
CA PHE A 93 -6.52 -3.46 -6.75
C PHE A 93 -5.64 -4.55 -6.12
N ASN A 94 -4.84 -4.20 -5.12
CA ASN A 94 -3.97 -5.15 -4.44
C ASN A 94 -4.76 -6.24 -3.71
N LEU A 95 -5.85 -5.88 -3.02
CA LEU A 95 -6.70 -6.88 -2.35
C LEU A 95 -7.40 -7.80 -3.35
N SER A 96 -7.88 -7.26 -4.47
CA SER A 96 -8.45 -8.06 -5.56
C SER A 96 -7.44 -9.05 -6.13
N THR A 97 -6.19 -8.60 -6.33
CA THR A 97 -5.08 -9.46 -6.78
C THR A 97 -4.82 -10.59 -5.79
N VAL A 98 -4.78 -10.29 -4.48
CA VAL A 98 -4.62 -11.31 -3.44
C VAL A 98 -5.76 -12.32 -3.45
N TYR A 99 -7.02 -11.89 -3.62
CA TYR A 99 -8.15 -12.80 -3.74
C TYR A 99 -8.04 -13.74 -4.94
N GLU A 100 -7.58 -13.24 -6.09
CA GLU A 100 -7.37 -14.05 -7.29
C GLU A 100 -6.24 -15.07 -7.13
N LEU A 101 -5.17 -14.71 -6.41
CA LEU A 101 -4.05 -15.60 -6.17
C LEU A 101 -4.34 -16.70 -5.14
N CYS A 102 -5.23 -16.44 -4.18
CA CYS A 102 -5.35 -17.25 -2.96
C CYS A 102 -6.71 -17.94 -2.78
N SER A 103 -7.68 -17.73 -3.67
CA SER A 103 -9.04 -18.23 -3.45
C SER A 103 -9.80 -18.57 -4.72
N ASP A 104 -10.36 -19.78 -4.77
CA ASP A 104 -11.34 -20.18 -5.80
C ASP A 104 -12.65 -19.38 -5.73
N LYS A 105 -12.86 -18.63 -4.64
CA LYS A 105 -14.04 -17.77 -4.42
C LYS A 105 -13.75 -16.30 -4.74
N ALA A 106 -12.69 -15.99 -5.48
CA ALA A 106 -12.26 -14.63 -5.80
C ALA A 106 -13.41 -13.74 -6.33
N GLY A 107 -14.29 -14.29 -7.18
CA GLY A 107 -15.46 -13.55 -7.69
C GLY A 107 -16.39 -13.06 -6.57
N ILE A 108 -16.76 -13.95 -5.64
CA ILE A 108 -17.64 -13.62 -4.50
C ILE A 108 -16.97 -12.60 -3.58
N LEU A 109 -15.67 -12.79 -3.28
CA LEU A 109 -14.92 -11.89 -2.41
C LEU A 109 -14.82 -10.48 -3.01
N LYS A 110 -14.57 -10.35 -4.32
CA LYS A 110 -14.52 -9.05 -5.02
C LYS A 110 -15.90 -8.37 -5.06
N THR A 111 -16.99 -9.12 -5.26
CA THR A 111 -18.35 -8.57 -5.17
C THR A 111 -18.63 -8.05 -3.76
N SER A 112 -18.32 -8.83 -2.73
CA SER A 112 -18.48 -8.40 -1.33
C SER A 112 -17.62 -7.18 -0.99
N LEU A 113 -16.41 -7.09 -1.55
CA LEU A 113 -15.53 -5.93 -1.39
C LEU A 113 -16.18 -4.67 -1.98
N ALA A 114 -16.70 -4.75 -3.21
CA ALA A 114 -17.39 -3.63 -3.87
C ALA A 114 -18.63 -3.17 -3.08
N GLU A 115 -19.43 -4.12 -2.57
CA GLU A 115 -20.59 -3.81 -1.73
C GLU A 115 -20.20 -3.15 -0.40
N SER A 116 -19.06 -3.53 0.18
CA SER A 116 -18.52 -2.95 1.40
C SER A 116 -18.09 -1.50 1.16
N VAL A 117 -17.28 -1.27 0.13
CA VAL A 117 -16.77 0.07 -0.24
C VAL A 117 -17.91 1.03 -0.58
N ALA A 118 -18.95 0.57 -1.30
CA ALA A 118 -20.10 1.40 -1.64
C ALA A 118 -20.88 1.94 -0.42
N LYS A 119 -20.71 1.34 0.77
CA LYS A 119 -21.34 1.77 2.02
C LYS A 119 -20.46 2.71 2.85
N GLN A 120 -19.20 2.92 2.47
CA GLN A 120 -18.26 3.73 3.24
C GLN A 120 -18.57 5.24 3.11
N PRO A 121 -18.34 6.03 4.17
CA PRO A 121 -18.51 7.47 4.10
C PRO A 121 -17.49 8.08 3.14
N ILE A 122 -17.92 9.00 2.28
CA ILE A 122 -17.02 9.72 1.36
C ILE A 122 -16.17 10.70 2.19
N SER A 123 -14.88 10.38 2.35
CA SER A 123 -13.89 11.25 2.97
C SER A 123 -12.72 11.45 2.02
N GLY A 124 -12.33 12.71 1.82
CA GLY A 124 -11.38 13.13 0.80
C GLY A 124 -10.00 12.47 0.89
N ASP A 125 -9.56 12.07 2.08
CA ASP A 125 -8.22 11.50 2.31
C ASP A 125 -8.22 9.96 2.37
N LEU A 126 -9.37 9.34 2.66
CA LEU A 126 -9.49 7.88 2.86
C LEU A 126 -9.94 7.14 1.60
N ASN A 127 -10.68 7.82 0.73
CA ASN A 127 -11.29 7.25 -0.47
C ASN A 127 -10.75 7.90 -1.74
N LEU A 128 -9.45 8.23 -1.78
CA LEU A 128 -8.82 8.92 -2.89
C LEU A 128 -8.87 8.09 -4.18
N ASP A 129 -9.98 8.24 -4.89
CA ASP A 129 -10.12 8.22 -6.33
C ASP A 129 -10.96 9.46 -6.68
N ARG A 130 -10.32 10.63 -6.73
CA ARG A 130 -10.97 11.82 -7.33
C ARG A 130 -11.16 11.53 -8.83
N PRO A 131 -12.40 11.43 -9.34
CA PRO A 131 -12.61 11.27 -10.78
C PRO A 131 -12.04 12.50 -11.49
N SER A 132 -11.40 12.32 -12.65
CA SER A 132 -10.91 13.43 -13.48
C SER A 132 -12.01 14.42 -13.90
N ALA A 133 -13.28 14.05 -13.70
CA ALA A 133 -14.45 14.89 -13.93
C ALA A 133 -14.56 16.09 -12.97
N ASP A 134 -13.94 16.04 -11.79
CA ASP A 134 -13.97 17.13 -10.80
C ASP A 134 -12.99 18.29 -11.12
N PHE A 135 -12.28 18.23 -12.25
CA PHE A 135 -11.33 19.27 -12.71
C PHE A 135 -11.87 20.21 -13.80
N LYS A 136 -13.17 20.15 -14.15
CA LYS A 136 -13.74 21.12 -15.10
C LYS A 136 -14.22 22.38 -14.36
N LEU A 137 -13.42 23.44 -14.47
CA LEU A 137 -13.79 24.84 -14.23
C LEU A 137 -15.00 25.25 -15.09
#